data_AF-A0A7S0W2D9-F1
#
_entry.id   AF-A0A7S0W2D9-F1
#
_cell.length_a   1.000
_cell.length_b   1.000
_cell.length_c   1.000
_cell.angle_alpha   90.00
_cell.angle_beta   90.00
_cell.angle_gamma   90.00
#
_symmetry.space_group_name_H-M   'P 1'
#
loop_
_entity.id
_entity.type
_entity.pdbx_description
1 polymer ?
#
loop_
_entity_poly.entity_id
_entity_poly.type
_entity_poly.pdbx_seq_one_letter_code
_entity_poly.pdbx_strand_id
1 'polypeptide(L)'
;GKKMTSHATVKAVLSADTIIVVGQPVGGPPPERQITLAGIMGPRLGRRDGTTKDEPFAWPAREFVRQKIVGKAVTFELEETAAAMTKSFGSITVGGENLAHAIVEAGWAKAKPPMGNNASRVADAEQLQRLEGEAQAAGRGMWSSKPGAAAESVRAIIGQNQFDAKEVLEATRGVPQALIVEQFRDGSTVRGFMMPSNRWITVFLSGISCPGFKRAEVQGDPDVAEPFAHEARYFVESRLLNRDVHVLLEGVDKFNNFYGTIQHPAGNISAELLKVGLAKVVDWSAKFSKDPELLYKSERVAKERRLRIWKDYVAPQRSAAAAASSEFPGKVVEVISGDFVVIKDFAVPPVEHRIALSSVRAPKIGRRDEKDEPFAHEAREFLRSRLIGRKVTVGIDYIRPLPNSTSESERVFASVLEGHNNVAVALVANGLATAMKHRGDDQDRSLYYDDLLQAEAAAARDKKGLHSDQTPPPRTGTTCRK
;
A
#
# COMPACT_ATOMS: atom_id res chain seq x y z
N GLY A 1 -22.73 -4.04 42.30
CA GLY A 1 -21.28 -3.87 42.10
C GLY A 1 -20.98 -2.44 41.68
N LYS A 2 -19.81 -1.92 42.01
CA LYS A 2 -19.35 -0.58 41.58
C LYS A 2 -19.20 -0.61 40.05
N LYS A 3 -20.02 0.12 39.28
CA LYS A 3 -19.87 0.21 37.82
C LYS A 3 -18.50 0.80 37.51
N MET A 4 -17.65 0.07 36.79
CA MET A 4 -16.30 0.51 36.46
C MET A 4 -16.34 1.25 35.12
N THR A 5 -16.34 2.58 35.18
CA THR A 5 -16.23 3.43 33.98
C THR A 5 -14.84 3.30 33.39
N SER A 6 -14.76 2.99 32.09
CA SER A 6 -13.51 2.78 31.35
C SER A 6 -13.40 3.76 30.18
N HIS A 7 -12.17 4.10 29.77
CA HIS A 7 -11.90 4.99 28.63
C HIS A 7 -11.34 4.21 27.45
N ALA A 8 -11.79 4.52 26.23
CA ALA A 8 -11.26 3.94 25.00
C ALA A 8 -11.47 4.86 23.79
N THR A 9 -10.91 4.48 22.64
CA THR A 9 -11.19 5.12 21.34
C THR A 9 -12.11 4.22 20.52
N VAL A 10 -13.07 4.80 19.79
CA VAL A 10 -13.92 4.00 18.89
C VAL A 10 -13.12 3.58 17.67
N LYS A 11 -12.96 2.27 17.49
CA LYS A 11 -12.27 1.64 16.37
C LYS A 11 -13.20 1.45 15.16
N ALA A 12 -14.38 0.88 15.38
CA ALA A 12 -15.31 0.54 14.30
C ALA A 12 -16.76 0.48 14.78
N VAL A 13 -17.69 0.62 13.84
CA VAL A 13 -19.14 0.47 14.06
C VAL A 13 -19.60 -0.73 13.23
N LEU A 14 -20.13 -1.76 13.90
CA LEU A 14 -20.62 -2.98 13.24
C LEU A 14 -22.08 -2.86 12.83
N SER A 15 -22.89 -2.23 13.68
CA SER A 15 -24.29 -1.89 13.47
C SER A 15 -24.63 -0.67 14.32
N ALA A 16 -25.84 -0.15 14.19
CA ALA A 16 -26.28 1.01 14.98
C ALA A 16 -26.14 0.77 16.50
N ASP A 17 -26.28 -0.47 16.97
CA ASP A 17 -26.22 -0.86 18.39
C ASP A 17 -24.91 -1.55 18.80
N THR A 18 -23.95 -1.79 17.90
CA THR A 18 -22.74 -2.58 18.21
C THR A 18 -21.47 -1.88 17.75
N ILE A 19 -20.60 -1.56 18.70
CA ILE A 19 -19.39 -0.75 18.51
C ILE A 19 -18.16 -1.52 18.98
N ILE A 20 -17.05 -1.40 18.25
CA ILE A 20 -15.74 -1.88 18.69
C ILE A 20 -14.96 -0.68 19.23
N VAL A 21 -14.52 -0.80 20.48
CA VAL A 21 -13.61 0.15 21.12
C VAL A 21 -12.22 -0.47 21.28
N VAL A 22 -11.20 0.38 21.27
CA VAL A 22 -9.80 -0.02 21.39
C VAL A 22 -9.12 0.79 22.49
N GLY A 23 -8.33 0.11 23.32
CA GLY A 23 -7.50 0.73 24.36
C GLY A 23 -6.26 1.41 23.79
N GLN A 24 -5.37 1.87 24.68
CA GLN A 24 -4.07 2.36 24.27
C GLN A 24 -3.09 1.21 23.98
N PRO A 25 -2.22 1.34 22.96
CA PRO A 25 -1.19 0.36 22.70
C PRO A 25 -0.11 0.43 23.79
N VAL A 26 0.09 -0.67 24.52
CA VAL A 26 1.12 -0.80 25.57
C VAL A 26 1.94 -2.05 25.28
N GLY A 27 3.13 -1.89 24.70
CA GLY A 27 4.05 -3.00 24.41
C GLY A 27 3.58 -4.01 23.36
N GLY A 28 2.43 -3.79 22.71
CA GLY A 28 1.85 -4.70 21.72
C GLY A 28 0.53 -4.18 21.14
N PRO A 29 -0.20 -5.03 20.38
CA PRO A 29 -1.51 -4.68 19.85
C PRO A 29 -2.46 -4.27 20.98
N PRO A 30 -3.18 -3.14 20.84
CA PRO A 30 -4.05 -2.68 21.91
C PRO A 30 -5.24 -3.63 22.11
N PRO A 31 -5.74 -3.76 23.35
CA PRO A 31 -6.91 -4.59 23.63
C PRO A 31 -8.15 -4.00 22.94
N GLU A 32 -8.93 -4.88 22.33
CA GLU A 32 -10.18 -4.56 21.66
C GLU A 32 -11.36 -5.13 22.44
N ARG A 33 -12.48 -4.40 22.43
CA ARG A 33 -13.73 -4.87 23.01
C ARG A 33 -14.91 -4.49 22.14
N GLN A 34 -15.74 -5.47 21.82
CA GLN A 34 -17.01 -5.26 21.15
C GLN A 34 -18.10 -5.04 22.21
N ILE A 35 -18.78 -3.90 22.14
CA ILE A 35 -19.82 -3.48 23.08
C ILE A 35 -21.13 -3.38 22.31
N THR A 36 -22.15 -4.09 22.79
CA THR A 36 -23.54 -3.91 22.34
C THR A 36 -24.25 -2.96 23.30
N LEU A 37 -24.86 -1.90 22.77
CA LEU A 37 -25.54 -0.89 23.55
C LEU A 37 -26.75 -1.50 24.27
N ALA A 38 -26.77 -1.36 25.59
CA ALA A 38 -27.87 -1.80 26.43
C ALA A 38 -29.14 -0.98 26.16
N GLY A 39 -30.31 -1.60 26.37
CA GLY A 39 -31.59 -0.91 26.27
C GLY A 39 -32.08 -0.59 24.85
N ILE A 40 -31.31 -0.84 23.79
CA ILE A 40 -31.73 -0.56 22.41
C ILE A 40 -31.58 -1.76 21.48
N MET A 41 -32.25 -1.68 20.32
CA MET A 41 -32.09 -2.60 19.21
C MET A 41 -32.08 -1.84 17.89
N GLY A 42 -30.96 -1.90 17.17
CA GLY A 42 -30.84 -1.33 15.84
C GLY A 42 -31.28 -2.30 14.73
N PRO A 43 -31.67 -1.78 13.56
CA PRO A 43 -31.89 -2.59 12.36
C PRO A 43 -30.61 -3.30 11.91
N ARG A 44 -30.74 -4.53 11.41
CA ARG A 44 -29.62 -5.42 11.07
C ARG A 44 -29.14 -5.23 9.62
N LEU A 45 -27.82 -5.17 9.46
CA LEU A 45 -27.20 -5.17 8.14
C LEU A 45 -27.24 -6.56 7.50
N GLY A 46 -27.32 -6.55 6.17
CA GLY A 46 -27.17 -7.71 5.31
C GLY A 46 -25.73 -8.22 5.25
N ARG A 47 -25.56 -9.38 4.64
CA ARG A 47 -24.24 -9.99 4.41
C ARG A 47 -23.52 -9.29 3.27
N ARG A 48 -22.19 -9.30 3.33
CA ARG A 48 -21.30 -8.62 2.36
C ARG A 48 -21.41 -9.18 0.94
N ASP A 49 -21.81 -10.44 0.80
CA ASP A 49 -22.03 -11.12 -0.47
C ASP A 49 -23.45 -10.88 -1.05
N GLY A 50 -24.28 -10.11 -0.35
CA GLY A 50 -25.67 -9.84 -0.75
C GLY A 50 -26.64 -11.00 -0.50
N THR A 51 -26.21 -12.11 0.12
CA THR A 51 -27.07 -13.28 0.39
C THR A 51 -28.22 -12.97 1.35
N THR A 52 -28.00 -12.05 2.29
CA THR A 52 -29.06 -11.46 3.10
C THR A 52 -29.09 -9.96 2.86
N LYS A 53 -30.29 -9.41 2.70
CA LYS A 53 -30.51 -7.98 2.52
C LYS A 53 -30.39 -7.23 3.86
N ASP A 54 -30.10 -5.94 3.78
CA ASP A 54 -30.26 -5.04 4.92
C ASP A 54 -31.73 -5.04 5.38
N GLU A 55 -31.97 -5.02 6.69
CA GLU A 55 -33.26 -4.58 7.21
C GLU A 55 -33.50 -3.10 6.81
N PRO A 56 -34.75 -2.66 6.65
CA PRO A 56 -35.04 -1.26 6.40
C PRO A 56 -34.32 -0.36 7.40
N PHE A 57 -33.67 0.68 6.87
CA PHE A 57 -32.92 1.70 7.60
C PHE A 57 -31.64 1.21 8.30
N ALA A 58 -31.21 -0.05 8.13
CA ALA A 58 -29.98 -0.58 8.72
C ALA A 58 -28.72 0.20 8.34
N TRP A 59 -28.56 0.49 7.05
CA TRP A 59 -27.40 1.21 6.57
C TRP A 59 -27.37 2.68 7.02
N PRO A 60 -28.43 3.49 6.81
CA PRO A 60 -28.48 4.85 7.34
C PRO A 60 -28.25 4.93 8.87
N ALA A 61 -28.82 3.99 9.63
CA ALA A 61 -28.63 3.92 11.07
C ALA A 61 -27.16 3.68 11.46
N ARG A 62 -26.48 2.75 10.77
CA ARG A 62 -25.03 2.55 10.96
C ARG A 62 -24.23 3.80 10.59
N GLU A 63 -24.52 4.41 9.44
CA GLU A 63 -23.77 5.56 8.95
C GLU A 63 -23.90 6.78 9.87
N PHE A 64 -25.09 7.00 10.45
CA PHE A 64 -25.29 8.01 11.49
C PHE A 64 -24.33 7.81 12.67
N VAL A 65 -24.24 6.59 13.20
CA VAL A 65 -23.33 6.27 14.31
C VAL A 65 -21.87 6.41 13.85
N ARG A 66 -21.52 5.83 12.71
CA ARG A 66 -20.15 5.86 12.15
C ARG A 66 -19.61 7.29 12.04
N GLN A 67 -20.39 8.17 11.42
CA GLN A 67 -20.03 9.59 11.27
C GLN A 67 -19.97 10.32 12.60
N LYS A 68 -20.84 9.97 13.56
CA LYS A 68 -20.87 10.61 14.88
C LYS A 68 -19.70 10.22 15.78
N ILE A 69 -19.21 8.97 15.75
CA ILE A 69 -18.30 8.47 16.81
C ILE A 69 -16.96 7.88 16.37
N VAL A 70 -16.76 7.46 15.11
CA VAL A 70 -15.51 6.76 14.73
C VAL A 70 -14.29 7.63 15.01
N GLY A 71 -13.28 7.03 15.65
CA GLY A 71 -12.03 7.68 16.07
C GLY A 71 -12.16 8.69 17.22
N LYS A 72 -13.34 8.85 17.83
CA LYS A 72 -13.50 9.70 19.03
C LYS A 72 -13.14 8.92 20.29
N ALA A 73 -12.63 9.65 21.29
CA ALA A 73 -12.46 9.13 22.64
C ALA A 73 -13.84 9.05 23.33
N VAL A 74 -14.09 7.95 24.04
CA VAL A 74 -15.37 7.65 24.68
C VAL A 74 -15.15 7.07 26.07
N THR A 75 -16.14 7.23 26.94
CA THR A 75 -16.27 6.43 28.16
C THR A 75 -17.31 5.35 27.96
N PHE A 76 -17.11 4.19 28.58
CA PHE A 76 -18.07 3.11 28.54
C PHE A 76 -18.16 2.39 29.89
N GLU A 77 -19.32 1.82 30.15
CA GLU A 77 -19.59 0.99 31.31
C GLU A 77 -20.16 -0.34 30.84
N LEU A 78 -19.61 -1.44 31.35
CA LEU A 78 -20.10 -2.77 31.04
C LEU A 78 -21.08 -3.23 32.10
N GLU A 79 -22.14 -3.90 31.64
CA GLU A 79 -23.03 -4.64 32.53
C GLU A 79 -22.34 -5.95 32.97
N GLU A 80 -22.53 -6.36 34.22
CA GLU A 80 -22.06 -7.66 34.70
C GLU A 80 -22.75 -8.79 33.90
N THR A 81 -22.04 -9.31 32.90
CA THR A 81 -22.47 -10.49 32.13
C THR A 81 -22.04 -11.75 32.88
N ALA A 82 -22.93 -12.74 32.96
CA ALA A 82 -22.55 -14.07 33.43
C ALA A 82 -21.36 -14.61 32.61
N ALA A 83 -20.42 -15.30 33.27
CA ALA A 83 -19.16 -15.76 32.69
C ALA A 83 -19.29 -16.61 31.40
N ALA A 84 -20.50 -17.08 31.07
CA ALA A 84 -20.80 -17.85 29.86
C ALA A 84 -21.17 -17.01 28.62
N MET A 85 -21.33 -15.69 28.72
CA MET A 85 -21.70 -14.84 27.57
C MET A 85 -20.48 -14.27 26.84
N THR A 86 -20.38 -14.56 25.55
CA THR A 86 -19.37 -14.01 24.62
C THR A 86 -19.64 -12.56 24.20
N LYS A 87 -20.81 -11.99 24.52
CA LYS A 87 -21.23 -10.64 24.14
C LYS A 87 -21.22 -9.71 25.34
N SER A 88 -20.44 -8.64 25.27
CA SER A 88 -20.43 -7.58 26.29
C SER A 88 -21.54 -6.57 26.00
N PHE A 89 -22.43 -6.37 26.95
CA PHE A 89 -23.45 -5.31 26.94
C PHE A 89 -22.99 -4.14 27.79
N GLY A 90 -23.36 -2.92 27.41
CA GLY A 90 -22.95 -1.74 28.15
C GLY A 90 -23.51 -0.43 27.60
N SER A 91 -23.14 0.67 28.25
CA SER A 91 -23.41 2.03 27.80
C SER A 91 -22.13 2.68 27.27
N ILE A 92 -22.26 3.57 26.29
CA ILE A 92 -21.15 4.38 25.76
C ILE A 92 -21.57 5.84 25.82
N THR A 93 -20.70 6.67 26.35
CA THR A 93 -20.87 8.13 26.44
C THR A 93 -19.81 8.83 25.60
N VAL A 94 -20.23 9.76 24.74
CA VAL A 94 -19.36 10.51 23.83
C VAL A 94 -19.60 12.00 24.05
N GLY A 95 -18.60 12.74 24.50
CA GLY A 95 -18.74 14.18 24.75
C GLY A 95 -19.82 14.52 25.80
N GLY A 96 -20.05 13.63 26.77
CA GLY A 96 -21.10 13.80 27.80
C GLY A 96 -22.49 13.31 27.40
N GLU A 97 -22.70 12.90 26.15
CA GLU A 97 -23.97 12.39 25.63
C GLU A 97 -23.99 10.85 25.61
N ASN A 98 -25.05 10.23 26.15
CA ASN A 98 -25.25 8.78 26.04
C ASN A 98 -25.59 8.42 24.59
N LEU A 99 -24.76 7.57 23.98
CA LEU A 99 -24.89 7.19 22.58
C LEU A 99 -26.23 6.49 22.27
N ALA A 100 -26.74 5.67 23.20
CA ALA A 100 -28.01 4.99 23.01
C ALA A 100 -29.18 5.98 22.91
N HIS A 101 -29.15 7.05 23.73
CA HIS A 101 -30.15 8.12 23.68
C HIS A 101 -30.08 8.84 22.32
N ALA A 102 -28.87 9.21 21.88
CA ALA A 102 -28.65 9.88 20.60
C ALA A 102 -29.19 9.09 19.40
N ILE A 103 -29.02 7.76 19.41
CA ILE A 103 -29.48 6.87 18.33
C ILE A 103 -31.01 6.78 18.32
N VAL A 104 -31.63 6.61 19.48
CA VAL A 104 -33.08 6.47 19.60
C VAL A 104 -33.79 7.80 19.28
N GLU A 105 -33.28 8.92 19.80
CA GLU A 105 -33.81 10.26 19.53
C GLU A 105 -33.79 10.61 18.03
N ALA A 106 -32.77 10.14 17.32
CA ALA A 106 -32.64 10.29 15.87
C ALA A 106 -33.49 9.27 15.07
N GLY A 107 -34.16 8.33 15.74
CA GLY A 107 -35.01 7.32 15.10
C GLY A 107 -34.24 6.19 14.42
N TRP A 108 -33.05 5.83 14.92
CA TRP A 108 -32.19 4.80 14.31
C TRP A 108 -32.14 3.48 15.10
N ALA A 109 -32.85 3.38 16.22
CA ALA A 109 -33.03 2.15 17.00
C ALA A 109 -34.36 2.19 17.78
N LYS A 110 -34.85 1.02 18.18
CA LYS A 110 -35.99 0.86 19.10
C LYS A 110 -35.51 0.70 20.53
N ALA A 111 -36.26 1.20 21.51
CA ALA A 111 -36.02 0.87 22.91
C ALA A 111 -36.44 -0.58 23.17
N LYS A 112 -35.62 -1.33 23.90
CA LYS A 112 -36.00 -2.67 24.37
C LYS A 112 -36.85 -2.53 25.63
N PRO A 113 -38.04 -3.14 25.69
CA PRO A 113 -38.82 -3.16 26.91
C PRO A 113 -38.06 -3.93 28.00
N PRO A 114 -38.13 -3.50 29.27
CA PRO A 114 -37.58 -4.26 30.38
C PRO A 114 -38.31 -5.61 30.49
N MET A 115 -37.62 -6.72 30.26
CA MET A 115 -38.18 -8.08 30.43
C MET A 115 -37.45 -8.86 31.53
N GLY A 116 -38.21 -9.52 32.40
CA GLY A 116 -37.71 -10.45 33.43
C GLY A 116 -36.68 -9.82 34.39
N ASN A 117 -35.67 -10.60 34.79
CA ASN A 117 -34.59 -10.16 35.69
C ASN A 117 -33.69 -9.04 35.13
N ASN A 118 -33.93 -8.56 33.90
CA ASN A 118 -33.22 -7.43 33.30
C ASN A 118 -33.89 -6.08 33.58
N ALA A 119 -35.07 -6.05 34.22
CA ALA A 119 -35.81 -4.81 34.49
C ALA A 119 -35.04 -3.81 35.39
N SER A 120 -34.15 -4.28 36.27
CA SER A 120 -33.32 -3.45 37.14
C SER A 120 -31.99 -2.99 36.50
N ARG A 121 -31.67 -3.44 35.28
CA ARG A 121 -30.36 -3.20 34.64
C ARG A 121 -30.37 -2.05 33.64
N VAL A 122 -31.52 -1.74 33.04
CA VAL A 122 -31.67 -0.63 32.10
C VAL A 122 -32.06 0.62 32.90
N ALA A 123 -31.08 1.28 33.52
CA ALA A 123 -31.29 2.49 34.33
C ALA A 123 -32.02 3.62 33.57
N ASP A 124 -31.99 3.58 32.23
CA ASP A 124 -32.55 4.61 31.35
C ASP A 124 -33.76 4.13 30.51
N ALA A 125 -34.44 3.03 30.90
CA ALA A 125 -35.51 2.44 30.08
C ALA A 125 -36.66 3.41 29.77
N GLU A 126 -37.14 4.15 30.77
CA GLU A 126 -38.21 5.14 30.63
C GLU A 126 -37.79 6.29 29.71
N GLN A 127 -36.55 6.77 29.87
CA GLN A 127 -35.99 7.82 29.03
C GLN A 127 -35.88 7.37 27.56
N LEU A 128 -35.42 6.14 27.32
CA LEU A 128 -35.34 5.55 25.98
C LEU A 128 -36.73 5.42 25.33
N GLN A 129 -37.75 4.98 26.09
CA GLN A 129 -39.13 4.91 25.59
C GLN A 129 -39.69 6.29 25.25
N ARG A 130 -39.42 7.30 26.08
CA ARG A 130 -39.81 8.69 25.81
C ARG A 130 -39.19 9.20 24.51
N LEU A 131 -37.88 9.03 24.34
CA LEU A 131 -37.17 9.45 23.13
C LEU A 131 -37.66 8.69 21.88
N GLU A 132 -37.99 7.41 22.02
CA GLU A 132 -38.59 6.64 20.93
C GLU A 132 -39.96 7.21 20.53
N GLY A 133 -40.82 7.54 21.51
CA GLY A 133 -42.12 8.18 21.25
C GLY A 133 -41.98 9.54 20.57
N GLU A 134 -41.02 10.37 20.98
CA GLU A 134 -40.70 11.64 20.34
C GLU A 134 -40.21 11.44 18.89
N ALA A 135 -39.35 10.46 18.64
CA ALA A 135 -38.86 10.13 17.31
C ALA A 135 -39.96 9.57 16.38
N GLN A 136 -40.88 8.77 16.93
CA GLN A 136 -42.06 8.27 16.24
C GLN A 136 -43.01 9.41 15.84
N ALA A 137 -43.36 10.27 16.79
CA ALA A 137 -44.24 11.42 16.54
C ALA A 137 -43.66 12.38 15.51
N ALA A 138 -42.33 12.56 15.51
CA ALA A 138 -41.62 13.39 14.54
C ALA A 138 -41.31 12.69 13.21
N GLY A 139 -41.62 11.40 13.06
CA GLY A 139 -41.34 10.63 11.84
C GLY A 139 -39.85 10.55 11.47
N ARG A 140 -38.95 10.51 12.47
CA ARG A 140 -37.50 10.51 12.26
C ARG A 140 -36.97 9.14 11.87
N GLY A 141 -35.97 9.12 10.99
CA GLY A 141 -35.23 7.90 10.65
C GLY A 141 -36.16 6.77 10.19
N MET A 142 -36.15 5.65 10.93
CA MET A 142 -36.96 4.47 10.64
C MET A 142 -38.47 4.67 10.83
N TRP A 143 -38.87 5.76 11.48
CA TRP A 143 -40.27 6.13 11.71
C TRP A 143 -40.86 7.02 10.60
N SER A 144 -40.09 7.26 9.53
CA SER A 144 -40.55 8.06 8.39
C SER A 144 -41.82 7.47 7.78
N SER A 145 -42.83 8.33 7.60
CA SER A 145 -44.09 8.02 6.93
C SER A 145 -44.03 8.19 5.42
N LYS A 146 -42.87 8.62 4.86
CA LYS A 146 -42.69 8.79 3.41
C LYS A 146 -42.91 7.44 2.70
N PRO A 147 -43.86 7.33 1.77
CA PRO A 147 -44.07 6.11 0.99
C PRO A 147 -42.78 5.68 0.29
N GLY A 148 -42.43 4.40 0.40
CA GLY A 148 -41.24 3.82 -0.24
C GLY A 148 -39.91 4.02 0.52
N ALA A 149 -39.84 4.86 1.56
CA ALA A 149 -38.59 5.14 2.28
C ALA A 149 -37.91 3.88 2.84
N ALA A 150 -38.69 2.93 3.35
CA ALA A 150 -38.18 1.66 3.83
C ALA A 150 -37.48 0.86 2.72
N ALA A 151 -38.07 0.79 1.51
CA ALA A 151 -37.47 0.08 0.38
C ALA A 151 -36.24 0.83 -0.18
N GLU A 152 -36.30 2.16 -0.29
CA GLU A 152 -35.18 3.02 -0.73
C GLU A 152 -33.95 2.91 0.20
N SER A 153 -34.18 2.65 1.49
CA SER A 153 -33.10 2.52 2.48
C SER A 153 -32.30 1.22 2.40
N VAL A 154 -32.81 0.20 1.68
CA VAL A 154 -32.18 -1.11 1.55
C VAL A 154 -31.25 -1.10 0.33
N ARG A 155 -29.95 -1.30 0.58
CA ARG A 155 -28.96 -1.29 -0.51
C ARG A 155 -29.05 -2.56 -1.36
N ALA A 156 -28.90 -2.39 -2.67
CA ALA A 156 -28.62 -3.49 -3.59
C ALA A 156 -27.13 -3.84 -3.52
N ILE A 157 -26.75 -4.68 -2.56
CA ILE A 157 -25.35 -5.08 -2.33
C ILE A 157 -24.87 -5.98 -3.48
N ILE A 158 -23.75 -5.61 -4.09
CA ILE A 158 -23.05 -6.41 -5.09
C ILE A 158 -21.75 -6.94 -4.47
N GLY A 159 -21.65 -8.24 -4.30
CA GLY A 159 -20.46 -8.90 -3.77
C GLY A 159 -19.28 -8.89 -4.74
N GLN A 160 -18.06 -9.11 -4.24
CA GLN A 160 -16.82 -9.03 -5.02
C GLN A 160 -16.79 -9.94 -6.27
N ASN A 161 -17.48 -11.09 -6.22
CA ASN A 161 -17.52 -12.07 -7.32
C ASN A 161 -18.76 -11.94 -8.21
N GLN A 162 -19.53 -10.85 -8.07
CA GLN A 162 -20.78 -10.63 -8.81
C GLN A 162 -20.63 -9.56 -9.90
N PHE A 163 -19.39 -9.22 -10.28
CA PHE A 163 -19.08 -8.27 -11.34
C PHE A 163 -17.70 -8.52 -11.95
N ASP A 164 -17.46 -7.92 -13.12
CA ASP A 164 -16.14 -7.91 -13.74
C ASP A 164 -15.33 -6.70 -13.25
N ALA A 165 -14.22 -6.96 -12.55
CA ALA A 165 -13.36 -5.89 -12.05
C ALA A 165 -12.69 -5.10 -13.17
N LYS A 166 -12.44 -5.69 -14.35
CA LYS A 166 -11.86 -4.99 -15.51
C LYS A 166 -12.81 -3.94 -16.05
N GLU A 167 -14.09 -4.27 -16.22
CA GLU A 167 -15.11 -3.32 -16.68
C GLU A 167 -15.21 -2.13 -15.72
N VAL A 168 -15.19 -2.40 -14.41
CA VAL A 168 -15.20 -1.35 -13.37
C VAL A 168 -13.95 -0.48 -13.46
N LEU A 169 -12.77 -1.08 -13.62
CA LEU A 169 -11.51 -0.34 -13.75
C LEU A 169 -11.51 0.56 -15.01
N GLU A 170 -12.02 0.05 -16.14
CA GLU A 170 -12.12 0.83 -17.38
C GLU A 170 -13.09 1.99 -17.24
N ALA A 171 -14.25 1.77 -16.63
CA ALA A 171 -15.26 2.81 -16.41
C ALA A 171 -14.82 3.89 -15.41
N THR A 172 -13.92 3.57 -14.48
CA THR A 172 -13.47 4.46 -13.40
C THR A 172 -12.04 4.97 -13.58
N ARG A 173 -11.41 4.66 -14.72
CA ARG A 173 -9.99 4.94 -14.95
C ARG A 173 -9.66 6.41 -14.74
N GLY A 174 -8.73 6.67 -13.82
CA GLY A 174 -8.25 8.03 -13.52
C GLY A 174 -9.16 8.84 -12.60
N VAL A 175 -10.37 8.34 -12.28
CA VAL A 175 -11.36 9.03 -11.43
C VAL A 175 -11.37 8.38 -10.04
N PRO A 176 -11.04 9.12 -8.97
CA PRO A 176 -11.13 8.60 -7.61
C PRO A 176 -12.56 8.19 -7.24
N GLN A 177 -12.72 6.99 -6.69
CA GLN A 177 -14.02 6.42 -6.29
C GLN A 177 -14.21 6.54 -4.78
N ALA A 178 -15.41 6.91 -4.34
CA ALA A 178 -15.74 6.95 -2.92
C ALA A 178 -15.78 5.52 -2.34
N LEU A 179 -15.04 5.31 -1.25
CA LEU A 179 -14.90 4.02 -0.59
C LEU A 179 -15.04 4.21 0.92
N ILE A 180 -15.91 3.42 1.53
CA ILE A 180 -15.93 3.27 2.99
C ILE A 180 -15.05 2.07 3.34
N VAL A 181 -14.04 2.30 4.16
CA VAL A 181 -13.11 1.23 4.57
C VAL A 181 -13.77 0.36 5.63
N GLU A 182 -13.90 -0.93 5.35
CA GLU A 182 -14.68 -1.86 6.19
C GLU A 182 -13.81 -2.90 6.89
N GLN A 183 -12.67 -3.27 6.31
CA GLN A 183 -11.74 -4.21 6.91
C GLN A 183 -10.34 -4.06 6.31
N PHE A 184 -9.31 -4.25 7.13
CA PHE A 184 -7.96 -4.56 6.67
C PHE A 184 -7.66 -6.04 6.87
N ARG A 185 -7.18 -6.72 5.83
CA ARG A 185 -6.68 -8.11 5.95
C ARG A 185 -5.27 -8.10 6.54
N ASP A 186 -4.47 -7.16 6.07
CA ASP A 186 -3.10 -6.84 6.48
C ASP A 186 -2.87 -5.33 6.26
N GLY A 187 -1.64 -4.84 6.44
CA GLY A 187 -1.31 -3.42 6.26
C GLY A 187 -1.48 -2.88 4.83
N SER A 188 -1.49 -3.74 3.81
CA SER A 188 -1.55 -3.38 2.39
C SER A 188 -2.80 -3.85 1.65
N THR A 189 -3.70 -4.59 2.31
CA THR A 189 -4.90 -5.15 1.71
C THR A 189 -6.15 -4.65 2.42
N VAL A 190 -6.94 -3.82 1.72
CA VAL A 190 -8.19 -3.25 2.23
C VAL A 190 -9.40 -3.90 1.57
N ARG A 191 -10.45 -4.11 2.34
CA ARG A 191 -11.81 -4.38 1.85
C ARG A 191 -12.68 -3.19 2.17
N GLY A 192 -13.38 -2.70 1.16
CA GLY A 192 -14.24 -1.53 1.31
C GLY A 192 -15.53 -1.66 0.53
N PHE A 193 -16.45 -0.77 0.87
CA PHE A 193 -17.75 -0.64 0.23
C PHE A 193 -17.74 0.60 -0.68
N MET A 194 -17.82 0.38 -1.98
CA MET A 194 -17.69 1.41 -3.01
C MET A 194 -19.04 2.04 -3.34
N MET A 195 -19.14 3.35 -3.13
CA MET A 195 -20.34 4.15 -3.36
C MET A 195 -20.20 5.02 -4.60
N PRO A 196 -21.29 5.31 -5.34
CA PRO A 196 -22.69 4.92 -5.11
C PRO A 196 -23.06 3.52 -5.65
N SER A 197 -22.08 2.78 -6.20
CA SER A 197 -22.33 1.50 -6.88
C SER A 197 -22.76 0.33 -5.98
N ASN A 198 -22.71 0.49 -4.66
CA ASN A 198 -23.01 -0.54 -3.65
C ASN A 198 -22.19 -1.84 -3.82
N ARG A 199 -20.93 -1.73 -4.24
CA ARG A 199 -20.05 -2.87 -4.51
C ARG A 199 -19.08 -3.11 -3.38
N TRP A 200 -18.92 -4.36 -2.97
CA TRP A 200 -17.79 -4.78 -2.14
C TRP A 200 -16.57 -5.04 -3.01
N ILE A 201 -15.48 -4.36 -2.70
CA ILE A 201 -14.21 -4.52 -3.43
C ILE A 201 -13.08 -4.86 -2.45
N THR A 202 -12.11 -5.65 -2.93
CA THR A 202 -10.80 -5.79 -2.29
C THR A 202 -9.79 -4.99 -3.09
N VAL A 203 -9.01 -4.14 -2.42
CA VAL A 203 -7.97 -3.32 -3.01
C VAL A 203 -6.63 -3.63 -2.34
N PHE A 204 -5.64 -3.98 -3.14
CA PHE A 204 -4.24 -4.02 -2.76
C PHE A 204 -3.62 -2.64 -2.98
N LEU A 205 -2.92 -2.12 -1.99
CA LEU A 205 -2.21 -0.86 -2.11
C LEU A 205 -1.10 -0.97 -3.17
N SER A 206 -1.20 -0.17 -4.23
CA SER A 206 -0.27 -0.21 -5.34
C SER A 206 1.17 0.07 -4.89
N GLY A 207 2.11 -0.74 -5.38
CA GLY A 207 3.54 -0.56 -5.19
C GLY A 207 4.12 -1.01 -3.87
N ILE A 208 3.32 -1.55 -2.94
CA ILE A 208 3.81 -1.99 -1.64
C ILE A 208 3.30 -3.37 -1.23
N SER A 209 4.01 -3.99 -0.30
CA SER A 209 3.57 -5.20 0.41
C SER A 209 3.92 -5.08 1.89
N CYS A 210 2.94 -5.37 2.75
CA CYS A 210 3.13 -5.46 4.19
C CYS A 210 3.28 -6.93 4.63
N PRO A 211 3.91 -7.18 5.79
CA PRO A 211 3.86 -8.50 6.43
C PRO A 211 2.42 -8.96 6.65
N GLY A 212 2.17 -10.22 6.33
CA GLY A 212 0.83 -10.80 6.29
C GLY A 212 0.55 -11.80 7.41
N PHE A 213 -0.61 -12.43 7.30
CA PHE A 213 -1.03 -13.55 8.13
C PHE A 213 -1.07 -14.81 7.25
N LYS A 214 -0.24 -15.80 7.58
CA LYS A 214 -0.23 -17.09 6.88
C LYS A 214 -1.33 -17.95 7.45
N ARG A 215 -2.16 -18.53 6.58
CA ARG A 215 -3.18 -19.48 7.02
C ARG A 215 -2.53 -20.66 7.73
N ALA A 216 -3.09 -21.06 8.84
CA ALA A 216 -2.68 -22.28 9.51
C ALA A 216 -2.84 -23.48 8.57
N GLU A 217 -1.86 -24.38 8.57
CA GLU A 217 -1.90 -25.61 7.77
C GLU A 217 -2.95 -26.60 8.31
N VAL A 218 -3.19 -26.56 9.63
CA VAL A 218 -4.18 -27.39 10.32
C VAL A 218 -5.46 -26.60 10.54
N GLN A 219 -6.59 -27.17 10.12
CA GLN A 219 -7.91 -26.57 10.29
C GLN A 219 -8.26 -26.47 11.78
N GLY A 220 -8.36 -25.25 12.31
CA GLY A 220 -8.68 -24.97 13.71
C GLY A 220 -7.60 -24.18 14.44
N ASP A 221 -6.36 -24.18 13.93
CA ASP A 221 -5.27 -23.38 14.48
C ASP A 221 -5.35 -21.91 14.03
N PRO A 222 -4.85 -20.97 14.85
CA PRO A 222 -4.81 -19.57 14.49
C PRO A 222 -3.80 -19.32 13.36
N ASP A 223 -4.15 -18.39 12.47
CA ASP A 223 -3.22 -17.90 11.44
C ASP A 223 -1.92 -17.39 12.06
N VAL A 224 -0.80 -17.70 11.42
CA VAL A 224 0.53 -17.31 11.88
C VAL A 224 0.86 -15.92 11.34
N ALA A 225 0.99 -14.96 12.24
CA ALA A 225 1.39 -13.60 11.90
C ALA A 225 2.89 -13.54 11.55
N GLU A 226 3.22 -12.94 10.40
CA GLU A 226 4.62 -12.59 10.11
C GLU A 226 5.12 -11.49 11.06
N PRO A 227 6.43 -11.36 11.27
CA PRO A 227 6.98 -10.28 12.08
C PRO A 227 6.46 -8.92 11.61
N PHE A 228 5.96 -8.11 12.54
CA PHE A 228 5.36 -6.78 12.31
C PHE A 228 3.99 -6.77 11.60
N ALA A 229 3.35 -7.91 11.35
CA ALA A 229 2.04 -7.97 10.67
C ALA A 229 0.92 -7.30 11.48
N HIS A 230 0.89 -7.50 12.80
CA HIS A 230 -0.09 -6.86 13.67
C HIS A 230 0.10 -5.34 13.72
N GLU A 231 1.34 -4.87 13.78
CA GLU A 231 1.71 -3.46 13.82
C GLU A 231 1.37 -2.78 12.50
N ALA A 232 1.67 -3.42 11.36
CA ALA A 232 1.30 -2.93 10.03
C ALA A 232 -0.22 -2.78 9.88
N ARG A 233 -0.98 -3.80 10.32
CA ARG A 233 -2.44 -3.76 10.30
C ARG A 233 -3.00 -2.70 11.25
N TYR A 234 -2.48 -2.60 12.46
CA TYR A 234 -2.90 -1.58 13.43
C TYR A 234 -2.62 -0.15 12.93
N PHE A 235 -1.47 0.04 12.24
CA PHE A 235 -1.10 1.34 11.68
C PHE A 235 -2.16 1.86 10.71
N VAL A 236 -2.67 1.02 9.82
CA VAL A 236 -3.73 1.41 8.88
C VAL A 236 -5.12 1.44 9.53
N GLU A 237 -5.45 0.50 10.41
CA GLU A 237 -6.76 0.44 11.07
C GLU A 237 -7.01 1.68 11.94
N SER A 238 -6.00 2.14 12.70
CA SER A 238 -6.10 3.33 13.54
C SER A 238 -6.31 4.64 12.76
N ARG A 239 -6.06 4.64 11.44
CA ARG A 239 -6.12 5.84 10.58
C ARG A 239 -7.31 5.82 9.63
N LEU A 240 -7.61 4.66 9.03
CA LEU A 240 -8.51 4.57 7.89
C LEU A 240 -9.74 3.69 8.12
N LEU A 241 -9.76 2.82 9.15
CA LEU A 241 -10.91 1.92 9.35
C LEU A 241 -12.19 2.71 9.61
N ASN A 242 -13.27 2.35 8.90
CA ASN A 242 -14.57 3.01 8.92
C ASN A 242 -14.54 4.51 8.59
N ARG A 243 -13.51 4.95 7.85
CA ARG A 243 -13.44 6.29 7.26
C ARG A 243 -13.89 6.29 5.82
N ASP A 244 -14.40 7.46 5.41
CA ASP A 244 -14.65 7.80 4.03
C ASP A 244 -13.33 8.17 3.38
N VAL A 245 -12.94 7.42 2.36
CA VAL A 245 -11.73 7.67 1.59
C VAL A 245 -12.07 7.69 0.10
N HIS A 246 -11.18 8.25 -0.70
CA HIS A 246 -11.25 8.09 -2.14
C HIS A 246 -10.18 7.09 -2.57
N VAL A 247 -10.52 6.14 -3.42
CA VAL A 247 -9.56 5.17 -3.97
C VAL A 247 -9.42 5.40 -5.47
N LEU A 248 -8.18 5.51 -5.92
CA LEU A 248 -7.86 5.49 -7.34
C LEU A 248 -7.56 4.05 -7.74
N LEU A 249 -8.40 3.47 -8.61
CA LEU A 249 -8.20 2.13 -9.14
C LEU A 249 -7.22 2.19 -10.33
N GLU A 250 -6.15 1.41 -10.26
CA GLU A 250 -5.00 1.49 -11.18
C GLU A 250 -4.74 0.16 -11.91
N GLY A 251 -5.17 -0.96 -11.33
CA GLY A 251 -5.01 -2.28 -11.93
C GLY A 251 -5.98 -3.31 -11.35
N VAL A 252 -6.02 -4.49 -11.95
CA VAL A 252 -6.79 -5.65 -11.48
C VAL A 252 -6.01 -6.94 -11.67
N ASP A 253 -6.19 -7.89 -10.76
CA ASP A 253 -5.66 -9.25 -10.90
C ASP A 253 -6.67 -10.20 -11.56
N LYS A 254 -6.28 -11.48 -11.66
CA LYS A 254 -7.13 -12.56 -12.21
C LYS A 254 -8.25 -13.01 -11.26
N PHE A 255 -8.28 -12.51 -10.02
CA PHE A 255 -9.19 -12.91 -8.95
C PHE A 255 -10.15 -11.79 -8.55
N ASN A 256 -10.40 -10.81 -9.44
CA ASN A 256 -11.25 -9.64 -9.18
C ASN A 256 -10.80 -8.80 -7.96
N ASN A 257 -9.51 -8.77 -7.65
CA ASN A 257 -8.94 -7.79 -6.73
C ASN A 257 -8.39 -6.59 -7.52
N PHE A 258 -8.57 -5.41 -6.97
CA PHE A 258 -8.01 -4.18 -7.53
C PHE A 258 -6.63 -3.90 -6.96
N TYR A 259 -5.80 -3.22 -7.74
CA TYR A 259 -4.66 -2.46 -7.26
C TYR A 259 -5.05 -1.00 -7.29
N GLY A 260 -4.76 -0.27 -6.21
CA GLY A 260 -5.08 1.14 -6.17
C GLY A 260 -4.38 1.90 -5.05
N THR A 261 -4.51 3.22 -5.14
CA THR A 261 -3.95 4.16 -4.16
C THR A 261 -5.09 4.83 -3.40
N ILE A 262 -5.05 4.77 -2.07
CA ILE A 262 -5.99 5.49 -1.20
C ILE A 262 -5.56 6.95 -1.12
N GLN A 263 -6.46 7.85 -1.50
CA GLN A 263 -6.33 9.29 -1.38
C GLN A 263 -6.96 9.76 -0.07
N HIS A 264 -6.14 10.38 0.78
CA HIS A 264 -6.56 10.98 2.04
C HIS A 264 -5.86 12.34 2.21
N PRO A 265 -6.53 13.39 2.71
CA PRO A 265 -5.93 14.73 2.86
C PRO A 265 -4.66 14.76 3.70
N ALA A 266 -4.55 13.85 4.68
CA ALA A 266 -3.37 13.74 5.54
C ALA A 266 -2.14 13.10 4.87
N GLY A 267 -2.27 12.55 3.66
CA GLY A 267 -1.14 11.99 2.91
C GLY A 267 -1.39 10.57 2.34
N ASN A 268 -0.38 10.04 1.66
CA ASN A 268 -0.40 8.72 1.04
C ASN A 268 -0.03 7.64 2.07
N ILE A 269 -1.01 6.79 2.41
CA ILE A 269 -0.82 5.73 3.42
C ILE A 269 0.28 4.73 3.04
N SER A 270 0.47 4.44 1.74
CA SER A 270 1.53 3.55 1.28
C SER A 270 2.92 4.11 1.56
N ALA A 271 3.10 5.42 1.31
CA ALA A 271 4.35 6.11 1.62
C ALA A 271 4.61 6.14 3.12
N GLU A 272 3.59 6.37 3.94
CA GLU A 272 3.73 6.38 5.40
C GLU A 272 4.10 5.00 5.97
N LEU A 273 3.49 3.92 5.46
CA LEU A 273 3.87 2.55 5.81
C LEU A 273 5.34 2.24 5.49
N LEU A 274 5.82 2.70 4.33
CA LEU A 274 7.22 2.54 3.91
C LEU A 274 8.16 3.34 4.80
N LYS A 275 7.87 4.60 5.10
CA LYS A 275 8.72 5.46 5.97
C LYS A 275 8.91 4.89 7.36
N VAL A 276 7.89 4.22 7.90
CA VAL A 276 8.00 3.55 9.20
C VAL A 276 8.58 2.14 9.07
N GLY A 277 8.82 1.60 7.89
CA GLY A 277 9.38 0.24 7.73
C GLY A 277 8.38 -0.87 8.06
N LEU A 278 7.08 -0.63 7.87
CA LEU A 278 6.03 -1.65 7.99
C LEU A 278 5.63 -2.23 6.61
N ALA A 279 6.22 -1.72 5.54
CA ALA A 279 6.05 -2.21 4.18
C ALA A 279 7.38 -2.19 3.42
N LYS A 280 7.42 -2.93 2.32
CA LYS A 280 8.47 -2.88 1.29
C LYS A 280 7.88 -2.55 -0.07
N VAL A 281 8.67 -1.96 -0.96
CA VAL A 281 8.28 -1.66 -2.33
C VAL A 281 8.23 -2.95 -3.14
N VAL A 282 7.23 -3.03 -4.03
CA VAL A 282 7.04 -4.14 -4.95
C VAL A 282 7.11 -3.60 -6.37
N ASP A 283 8.26 -3.79 -7.03
CA ASP A 283 8.59 -3.11 -8.30
C ASP A 283 7.56 -3.31 -9.40
N TRP A 284 6.99 -4.52 -9.53
CA TRP A 284 6.04 -4.81 -10.60
C TRP A 284 4.70 -4.07 -10.40
N SER A 285 4.27 -3.86 -9.15
CA SER A 285 3.03 -3.14 -8.84
C SER A 285 3.28 -1.65 -8.62
N ALA A 286 4.53 -1.23 -8.36
CA ALA A 286 4.91 0.17 -8.21
C ALA A 286 4.64 0.96 -9.50
N LYS A 287 4.73 0.31 -10.66
CA LYS A 287 4.40 0.88 -11.98
C LYS A 287 2.95 1.32 -12.13
N PHE A 288 2.04 0.79 -11.31
CA PHE A 288 0.65 1.25 -11.30
C PHE A 288 0.47 2.56 -10.55
N SER A 289 1.36 2.87 -9.60
CA SER A 289 1.26 4.09 -8.81
C SER A 289 1.55 5.32 -9.67
N LYS A 290 0.80 6.40 -9.44
CA LYS A 290 1.09 7.72 -10.04
C LYS A 290 2.44 8.29 -9.64
N ASP A 291 2.96 7.93 -8.46
CA ASP A 291 4.24 8.42 -7.96
C ASP A 291 5.08 7.28 -7.35
N PRO A 292 5.70 6.43 -8.19
CA PRO A 292 6.55 5.35 -7.70
C PRO A 292 7.83 5.89 -7.04
N GLU A 293 8.29 7.07 -7.45
CA GLU A 293 9.48 7.73 -6.91
C GLU A 293 9.33 8.03 -5.41
N LEU A 294 8.15 8.50 -5.00
CA LEU A 294 7.80 8.69 -3.59
C LEU A 294 7.91 7.39 -2.78
N LEU A 295 7.53 6.24 -3.36
CA LEU A 295 7.60 4.96 -2.68
C LEU A 295 9.06 4.56 -2.40
N TYR A 296 9.93 4.60 -3.41
CA TYR A 296 11.36 4.29 -3.24
C TYR A 296 12.03 5.23 -2.23
N LYS A 297 11.76 6.54 -2.32
CA LYS A 297 12.28 7.52 -1.34
C LYS A 297 11.80 7.22 0.08
N SER A 298 10.55 6.83 0.24
CA SER A 298 9.95 6.52 1.54
C SER A 298 10.55 5.25 2.14
N GLU A 299 10.80 4.22 1.34
CA GLU A 299 11.44 2.98 1.79
C GLU A 299 12.88 3.22 2.24
N ARG A 300 13.64 4.04 1.49
CA ARG A 300 15.02 4.38 1.82
C ARG A 300 15.17 4.95 3.24
N VAL A 301 14.24 5.81 3.66
CA VAL A 301 14.22 6.35 5.03
C VAL A 301 14.17 5.25 6.09
N ALA A 302 13.40 4.19 5.87
CA ALA A 302 13.29 3.10 6.82
C ALA A 302 14.50 2.15 6.78
N LYS A 303 15.09 1.92 5.59
CA LYS A 303 16.32 1.14 5.43
C LYS A 303 17.51 1.80 6.13
N GLU A 304 17.72 3.09 5.91
CA GLU A 304 18.83 3.87 6.52
C GLU A 304 18.75 3.86 8.04
N ARG A 305 17.53 3.90 8.59
CA ARG A 305 17.27 3.89 10.03
C ARG A 305 17.06 2.48 10.62
N ARG A 306 17.16 1.43 9.80
CA ARG A 306 16.96 0.02 10.19
C ARG A 306 15.65 -0.21 10.96
N LEU A 307 14.55 0.37 10.47
CA LEU A 307 13.25 0.34 11.16
C LEU A 307 12.48 -0.96 10.90
N ARG A 308 11.96 -1.58 11.98
CA ARG A 308 11.05 -2.75 11.97
C ARG A 308 11.49 -3.86 11.02
N ILE A 309 10.85 -4.02 9.85
CA ILE A 309 11.21 -5.10 8.90
C ILE A 309 12.66 -4.97 8.41
N TRP A 310 13.25 -3.79 8.53
CA TRP A 310 14.63 -3.48 8.15
C TRP A 310 15.63 -3.56 9.31
N LYS A 311 15.25 -4.07 10.50
CA LYS A 311 16.16 -4.19 11.66
C LYS A 311 17.44 -4.98 11.31
N ASP A 312 17.28 -6.04 10.52
CA ASP A 312 18.36 -6.94 10.09
C ASP A 312 18.82 -6.63 8.66
N TYR A 313 18.51 -5.44 8.13
CA TYR A 313 18.88 -5.06 6.77
C TYR A 313 20.40 -5.00 6.60
N VAL A 314 20.93 -5.80 5.68
CA VAL A 314 22.33 -5.71 5.28
C VAL A 314 22.38 -4.91 3.98
N ALA A 315 23.01 -3.74 4.04
CA ALA A 315 23.24 -2.93 2.85
C ALA A 315 24.07 -3.74 1.84
N PRO A 316 23.79 -3.64 0.54
CA PRO A 316 24.66 -4.24 -0.47
C PRO A 316 26.10 -3.81 -0.20
N GLN A 317 27.00 -4.78 -0.16
CA GLN A 317 28.44 -4.56 -0.13
C GLN A 317 29.01 -5.05 -1.45
N ARG A 318 30.17 -4.53 -1.84
CA ARG A 318 30.94 -5.09 -2.95
C ARG A 318 31.21 -6.56 -2.66
N SER A 319 31.14 -7.40 -3.70
CA SER A 319 31.47 -8.82 -3.54
C SER A 319 32.88 -8.97 -2.98
N ALA A 320 33.22 -10.08 -2.29
CA ALA A 320 34.55 -10.22 -1.68
C ALA A 320 35.70 -10.01 -2.68
N ALA A 321 35.53 -10.46 -3.94
CA ALA A 321 36.48 -10.24 -5.03
C ALA A 321 36.59 -8.75 -5.43
N ALA A 322 35.48 -8.01 -5.36
CA ALA A 322 35.41 -6.57 -5.63
C ALA A 322 35.79 -5.68 -4.43
N ALA A 323 35.65 -6.19 -3.19
CA ALA A 323 36.07 -5.51 -1.97
C ALA A 323 37.60 -5.46 -1.84
N ALA A 324 38.31 -6.40 -2.47
CA ALA A 324 39.77 -6.39 -2.60
C ALA A 324 40.27 -5.32 -3.60
N SER A 325 39.44 -4.92 -4.57
CA SER A 325 39.75 -3.82 -5.48
C SER A 325 39.32 -2.48 -4.89
N SER A 326 40.29 -1.60 -4.66
CA SER A 326 40.03 -0.21 -4.27
C SER A 326 39.36 0.55 -5.43
N GLU A 327 38.59 1.59 -5.10
CA GLU A 327 38.14 2.52 -6.14
C GLU A 327 39.35 3.11 -6.83
N PHE A 328 39.34 3.14 -8.17
CA PHE A 328 40.46 3.69 -8.91
C PHE A 328 39.99 4.83 -9.84
N PRO A 329 40.78 5.90 -9.95
CA PRO A 329 40.54 6.94 -10.94
C PRO A 329 41.07 6.49 -12.30
N GLY A 330 40.32 6.77 -13.35
CA GLY A 330 40.74 6.45 -14.72
C GLY A 330 40.21 7.43 -15.74
N LYS A 331 40.59 7.22 -17.00
CA LYS A 331 40.10 7.96 -18.16
C LYS A 331 39.34 7.02 -19.08
N VAL A 332 38.12 7.39 -19.47
CA VAL A 332 37.37 6.61 -20.45
C VAL A 332 38.02 6.77 -21.82
N VAL A 333 38.43 5.64 -22.42
CA VAL A 333 39.12 5.61 -23.73
C VAL A 333 38.19 5.12 -24.84
N GLU A 334 37.23 4.25 -24.51
CA GLU A 334 36.30 3.69 -25.49
C GLU A 334 34.92 3.47 -24.87
N VAL A 335 33.87 3.61 -25.68
CA VAL A 335 32.50 3.22 -25.35
C VAL A 335 32.04 2.19 -26.38
N ILE A 336 31.87 0.95 -25.91
CA ILE A 336 31.54 -0.21 -26.75
C ILE A 336 30.03 -0.27 -26.97
N SER A 337 29.24 -0.21 -25.89
CA SER A 337 27.78 -0.19 -25.90
C SER A 337 27.24 0.79 -24.86
N GLY A 338 25.91 0.93 -24.79
CA GLY A 338 25.24 1.76 -23.79
C GLY A 338 25.49 1.34 -22.34
N ASP A 339 26.09 0.18 -22.07
CA ASP A 339 26.41 -0.33 -20.74
C ASP A 339 27.82 -0.92 -20.63
N PHE A 340 28.69 -0.73 -21.63
CA PHE A 340 30.03 -1.32 -21.67
C PHE A 340 31.07 -0.31 -22.15
N VAL A 341 32.05 -0.03 -21.29
CA VAL A 341 33.08 1.00 -21.49
C VAL A 341 34.47 0.45 -21.23
N VAL A 342 35.48 1.08 -21.83
CA VAL A 342 36.89 0.79 -21.56
C VAL A 342 37.51 1.99 -20.85
N ILE A 343 38.09 1.73 -19.69
CA ILE A 343 38.67 2.76 -18.83
C ILE A 343 40.14 2.43 -18.62
N LYS A 344 41.00 3.41 -18.90
CA LYS A 344 42.42 3.34 -18.63
C LYS A 344 42.69 3.86 -17.23
N ASP A 345 43.16 2.99 -16.35
CA ASP A 345 43.59 3.32 -14.99
C ASP A 345 44.81 4.26 -15.04
N PHE A 346 44.89 5.17 -14.07
CA PHE A 346 46.04 6.06 -13.84
C PHE A 346 47.16 5.41 -13.02
N ALA A 347 47.04 4.13 -12.65
CA ALA A 347 48.16 3.34 -12.14
C ALA A 347 49.39 3.37 -13.08
N VAL A 348 50.56 3.10 -12.52
CA VAL A 348 51.82 3.04 -13.26
C VAL A 348 52.38 1.61 -13.15
N PRO A 349 52.46 0.84 -14.25
CA PRO A 349 52.06 1.18 -15.63
C PRO A 349 50.53 1.25 -15.81
N PRO A 350 50.02 2.01 -16.79
CA PRO A 350 48.58 2.16 -16.98
C PRO A 350 47.96 0.89 -17.57
N VAL A 351 46.84 0.46 -16.97
CA VAL A 351 46.10 -0.75 -17.35
C VAL A 351 44.74 -0.36 -17.93
N GLU A 352 44.31 -1.06 -18.98
CA GLU A 352 42.98 -0.88 -19.56
C GLU A 352 42.00 -1.91 -19.01
N HIS A 353 40.89 -1.43 -18.44
CA HIS A 353 39.83 -2.25 -17.88
C HIS A 353 38.59 -2.17 -18.76
N ARG A 354 38.06 -3.33 -19.16
CA ARG A 354 36.76 -3.45 -19.83
C ARG A 354 35.67 -3.63 -18.77
N ILE A 355 34.80 -2.64 -18.64
CA ILE A 355 33.86 -2.51 -17.52
C ILE A 355 32.44 -2.47 -18.04
N ALA A 356 31.61 -3.38 -17.54
CA ALA A 356 30.16 -3.30 -17.67
C ALA A 356 29.57 -2.45 -16.54
N LEU A 357 28.56 -1.63 -16.84
CA LEU A 357 27.84 -0.89 -15.82
C LEU A 357 27.03 -1.88 -14.96
N SER A 358 27.23 -1.82 -13.64
CA SER A 358 26.56 -2.68 -12.67
C SER A 358 25.04 -2.48 -12.67
N SER A 359 24.27 -3.57 -12.57
CA SER A 359 22.79 -3.55 -12.43
C SER A 359 22.01 -2.75 -13.48
N VAL A 360 22.58 -2.54 -14.67
CA VAL A 360 21.92 -1.86 -15.79
C VAL A 360 21.91 -2.76 -17.02
N ARG A 361 20.87 -2.62 -17.84
CA ARG A 361 20.78 -3.25 -19.16
C ARG A 361 20.46 -2.20 -20.21
N ALA A 362 21.42 -1.94 -21.09
CA ALA A 362 21.21 -1.12 -22.27
C ALA A 362 20.70 -1.96 -23.46
N PRO A 363 20.01 -1.34 -24.42
CA PRO A 363 19.64 -2.00 -25.68
C PRO A 363 20.89 -2.42 -26.45
N LYS A 364 20.82 -3.59 -27.10
CA LYS A 364 21.95 -4.18 -27.80
C LYS A 364 22.21 -3.52 -29.15
N ILE A 365 23.49 -3.24 -29.41
CA ILE A 365 23.97 -2.93 -30.76
C ILE A 365 24.08 -4.24 -31.52
N GLY A 366 23.45 -4.27 -32.70
CA GLY A 366 23.45 -5.43 -33.57
C GLY A 366 24.84 -5.72 -34.14
N ARG A 367 25.08 -6.98 -34.47
CA ARG A 367 26.25 -7.41 -35.25
C ARG A 367 26.09 -7.01 -36.73
N ARG A 368 27.08 -7.32 -37.56
CA ARG A 368 27.17 -6.92 -38.97
C ARG A 368 25.88 -7.14 -39.78
N ASP A 369 25.13 -8.20 -39.45
CA ASP A 369 23.89 -8.60 -40.14
C ASP A 369 22.63 -8.51 -39.26
N GLU A 370 22.75 -7.99 -38.03
CA GLU A 370 21.65 -7.83 -37.09
C GLU A 370 21.32 -6.34 -36.92
N LYS A 371 20.03 -6.02 -36.84
CA LYS A 371 19.61 -4.64 -36.53
C LYS A 371 19.83 -4.36 -35.05
N ASP A 372 20.22 -3.13 -34.75
CA ASP A 372 20.25 -2.61 -33.39
C ASP A 372 18.87 -2.69 -32.75
N GLU A 373 18.84 -3.00 -31.46
CA GLU A 373 17.64 -2.80 -30.65
C GLU A 373 17.28 -1.30 -30.62
N PRO A 374 16.00 -0.94 -30.47
CA PRO A 374 15.59 0.45 -30.36
C PRO A 374 16.39 1.18 -29.27
N PHE A 375 16.85 2.40 -29.59
CA PHE A 375 17.63 3.28 -28.71
C PHE A 375 19.07 2.79 -28.39
N ALA A 376 19.57 1.70 -28.98
CA ALA A 376 20.92 1.19 -28.69
C ALA A 376 22.03 2.17 -29.11
N HIS A 377 21.87 2.80 -30.26
CA HIS A 377 22.83 3.78 -30.78
C HIS A 377 22.84 5.04 -29.91
N GLU A 378 21.66 5.52 -29.52
CA GLU A 378 21.43 6.67 -28.66
C GLU A 378 22.03 6.45 -27.27
N ALA A 379 21.86 5.25 -26.69
CA ALA A 379 22.46 4.86 -25.43
C ALA A 379 24.00 4.91 -25.49
N ARG A 380 24.60 4.37 -26.56
CA ARG A 380 26.05 4.43 -26.78
C ARG A 380 26.52 5.86 -27.01
N GLU A 381 25.86 6.63 -27.86
CA GLU A 381 26.27 8.00 -28.17
C GLU A 381 26.12 8.95 -26.98
N PHE A 382 25.13 8.73 -26.11
CA PHE A 382 25.00 9.44 -24.86
C PHE A 382 26.23 9.25 -23.97
N LEU A 383 26.70 8.01 -23.79
CA LEU A 383 27.94 7.73 -23.06
C LEU A 383 29.16 8.27 -23.80
N ARG A 384 29.25 8.08 -25.12
CA ARG A 384 30.40 8.48 -25.94
C ARG A 384 30.64 9.97 -25.90
N SER A 385 29.60 10.76 -26.15
CA SER A 385 29.66 12.23 -26.20
C SER A 385 29.98 12.84 -24.84
N ARG A 386 29.54 12.19 -23.75
CA ARG A 386 29.74 12.66 -22.39
C ARG A 386 31.09 12.25 -21.80
N LEU A 387 31.49 10.99 -21.96
CA LEU A 387 32.55 10.37 -21.14
C LEU A 387 33.88 10.21 -21.82
N ILE A 388 33.95 10.08 -23.16
CA ILE A 388 35.25 9.83 -23.81
C ILE A 388 36.23 10.96 -23.47
N GLY A 389 37.39 10.57 -22.96
CA GLY A 389 38.45 11.48 -22.55
C GLY A 389 38.24 12.13 -21.19
N ARG A 390 37.10 11.94 -20.52
CA ARG A 390 36.84 12.44 -19.16
C ARG A 390 37.49 11.55 -18.12
N LYS A 391 37.82 12.16 -16.98
CA LYS A 391 38.27 11.46 -15.77
C LYS A 391 37.04 10.95 -15.03
N VAL A 392 37.09 9.71 -14.59
CA VAL A 392 36.01 9.03 -13.86
C VAL A 392 36.60 8.25 -12.68
N THR A 393 35.79 8.03 -11.66
CA THR A 393 36.10 7.12 -10.56
C THR A 393 35.34 5.81 -10.77
N VAL A 394 36.03 4.69 -10.70
CA VAL A 394 35.46 3.36 -10.89
C VAL A 394 35.45 2.63 -9.56
N GLY A 395 34.27 2.21 -9.12
CA GLY A 395 34.09 1.27 -8.02
C GLY A 395 33.58 -0.07 -8.54
N ILE A 396 34.41 -1.11 -8.49
CA ILE A 396 34.00 -2.46 -8.90
C ILE A 396 32.97 -2.97 -7.89
N ASP A 397 31.81 -3.42 -8.38
CA ASP A 397 30.73 -3.90 -7.51
C ASP A 397 30.76 -5.43 -7.40
N TYR A 398 30.91 -6.11 -8.54
CA TYR A 398 31.02 -7.57 -8.61
C TYR A 398 31.67 -8.02 -9.92
N ILE A 399 32.09 -9.28 -9.96
CA ILE A 399 32.74 -9.91 -11.12
C ILE A 399 31.98 -11.20 -11.41
N ARG A 400 31.57 -11.42 -12.67
CA ARG A 400 30.88 -12.66 -13.07
C ARG A 400 31.66 -13.41 -14.15
N PRO A 401 31.76 -14.75 -14.06
CA PRO A 401 32.30 -15.55 -15.15
C PRO A 401 31.37 -15.46 -16.37
N LEU A 402 31.96 -15.39 -17.57
CA LEU A 402 31.17 -15.40 -18.81
C LEU A 402 30.66 -16.82 -19.09
N PRO A 403 29.33 -17.04 -19.17
CA PRO A 403 28.80 -18.35 -19.51
C PRO A 403 29.26 -18.76 -20.92
N ASN A 404 29.76 -19.99 -21.05
CA ASN A 404 30.24 -20.62 -22.30
C ASN A 404 31.54 -20.03 -22.90
N SER A 405 32.40 -19.40 -22.12
CA SER A 405 33.76 -19.07 -22.58
C SER A 405 34.69 -20.27 -22.41
N THR A 406 35.45 -20.62 -23.46
CA THR A 406 36.53 -21.62 -23.40
C THR A 406 37.76 -21.15 -22.63
N SER A 407 37.81 -19.85 -22.31
CA SER A 407 38.76 -19.25 -21.37
C SER A 407 38.00 -18.89 -20.08
N GLU A 408 38.65 -18.90 -18.92
CA GLU A 408 38.13 -18.35 -17.65
C GLU A 408 37.98 -16.81 -17.73
N SER A 409 37.32 -16.30 -18.77
CA SER A 409 37.15 -14.88 -18.99
C SER A 409 36.04 -14.38 -18.07
N GLU A 410 36.43 -13.55 -17.12
CA GLU A 410 35.51 -12.87 -16.22
C GLU A 410 35.04 -11.53 -16.81
N ARG A 411 33.87 -11.07 -16.40
CA ARG A 411 33.35 -9.73 -16.70
C ARG A 411 33.23 -8.94 -15.41
N VAL A 412 33.89 -7.78 -15.41
CA VAL A 412 33.86 -6.81 -14.32
C VAL A 412 32.63 -5.92 -14.46
N PHE A 413 31.83 -5.84 -13.39
CA PHE A 413 30.70 -4.94 -13.28
C PHE A 413 31.01 -3.87 -12.23
N ALA A 414 30.87 -2.60 -12.62
CA ALA A 414 31.28 -1.48 -11.78
C ALA A 414 30.32 -0.30 -11.87
N SER A 415 30.30 0.47 -10.79
CA SER A 415 29.75 1.82 -10.73
C SER A 415 30.80 2.81 -11.23
N VAL A 416 30.46 3.58 -12.26
CA VAL A 416 31.35 4.59 -12.87
C VAL A 416 30.81 5.98 -12.56
N LEU A 417 31.62 6.81 -11.89
CA LEU A 417 31.25 8.15 -11.45
C LEU A 417 32.01 9.22 -12.23
N GLU A 418 31.28 10.17 -12.82
CA GLU A 418 31.82 11.44 -13.33
C GLU A 418 31.66 12.49 -12.21
N GLY A 419 32.73 12.72 -11.45
CA GLY A 419 32.65 13.50 -10.20
C GLY A 419 31.80 12.76 -9.17
N HIS A 420 30.64 13.31 -8.82
CA HIS A 420 29.66 12.68 -7.92
C HIS A 420 28.49 12.01 -8.66
N ASN A 421 28.46 12.09 -10.00
CA ASN A 421 27.32 11.59 -10.77
C ASN A 421 27.57 10.15 -11.25
N ASN A 422 26.74 9.21 -10.82
CA ASN A 422 26.77 7.86 -11.36
C ASN A 422 26.24 7.85 -12.80
N VAL A 423 27.09 7.43 -13.73
CA VAL A 423 26.81 7.37 -15.18
C VAL A 423 25.63 6.46 -15.49
N ALA A 424 25.55 5.31 -14.81
CA ALA A 424 24.51 4.31 -15.02
C ALA A 424 23.13 4.87 -14.64
N VAL A 425 23.05 5.62 -13.53
CA VAL A 425 21.84 6.34 -13.10
C VAL A 425 21.44 7.40 -14.13
N ALA A 426 22.40 8.17 -14.64
CA ALA A 426 22.11 9.18 -15.67
C ALA A 426 21.58 8.55 -16.97
N LEU A 427 22.11 7.40 -17.38
CA LEU A 427 21.65 6.67 -18.56
C LEU A 427 20.21 6.19 -18.39
N VAL A 428 19.89 5.56 -17.25
CA VAL A 428 18.54 5.08 -16.94
C VAL A 428 17.55 6.25 -16.82
N ALA A 429 17.95 7.37 -16.20
CA ALA A 429 17.10 8.57 -16.06
C ALA A 429 16.70 9.21 -17.40
N ASN A 430 17.49 9.00 -18.46
CA ASN A 430 17.18 9.43 -19.82
C ASN A 430 16.38 8.38 -20.61
N GLY A 431 16.00 7.25 -19.99
CA GLY A 431 15.27 6.17 -20.63
C GLY A 431 16.11 5.43 -21.68
N LEU A 432 17.43 5.47 -21.60
CA LEU A 432 18.34 4.82 -22.56
C LEU A 432 18.82 3.44 -22.09
N ALA A 433 18.45 3.05 -20.88
CA ALA A 433 18.66 1.72 -20.32
C ALA A 433 17.61 1.44 -19.23
N THR A 434 17.54 0.20 -18.77
CA THR A 434 16.65 -0.26 -17.69
C THR A 434 17.45 -0.81 -16.52
N ALA A 435 16.91 -0.73 -15.29
CA ALA A 435 17.54 -1.35 -14.14
C ALA A 435 17.36 -2.88 -14.21
N MET A 436 18.44 -3.61 -13.95
CA MET A 436 18.41 -5.07 -13.97
C MET A 436 17.69 -5.59 -12.73
N LYS A 437 16.71 -6.48 -12.92
CA LYS A 437 16.02 -7.11 -11.79
C LYS A 437 16.92 -8.14 -11.11
N HIS A 438 17.18 -7.91 -9.83
CA HIS A 438 17.92 -8.83 -8.97
C HIS A 438 16.96 -9.69 -8.14
N ARG A 439 17.38 -10.92 -7.79
CA ARG A 439 16.67 -11.74 -6.78
C ARG A 439 16.98 -11.20 -5.38
N GLY A 440 16.13 -11.53 -4.40
CA GLY A 440 16.26 -10.99 -3.04
C GLY A 440 17.57 -11.36 -2.33
N ASP A 441 18.19 -12.47 -2.72
CA ASP A 441 19.45 -13.01 -2.23
C ASP A 441 20.66 -12.68 -3.14
N ASP A 442 20.44 -11.96 -4.25
CA ASP A 442 21.50 -11.62 -5.21
C ASP A 442 22.42 -10.54 -4.63
N GLN A 443 23.63 -10.95 -4.24
CA GLN A 443 24.68 -10.07 -3.73
C GLN A 443 25.43 -9.36 -4.86
N ASP A 444 25.32 -9.84 -6.10
CA ASP A 444 25.94 -9.24 -7.28
C ASP A 444 25.06 -8.11 -7.83
N ARG A 445 24.94 -7.03 -7.07
CA ARG A 445 24.18 -5.83 -7.44
C ARG A 445 24.97 -4.56 -7.16
N SER A 446 24.64 -3.50 -7.88
CA SER A 446 25.21 -2.17 -7.69
C SER A 446 24.93 -1.65 -6.28
N LEU A 447 25.89 -0.93 -5.71
CA LEU A 447 25.69 -0.15 -4.49
C LEU A 447 24.62 0.95 -4.67
N TYR A 448 24.38 1.39 -5.91
CA TYR A 448 23.43 2.44 -6.28
C TYR A 448 22.11 1.87 -6.84
N TYR A 449 21.77 0.63 -6.51
CA TYR A 449 20.60 -0.05 -7.09
C TYR A 449 19.29 0.68 -6.83
N ASP A 450 19.08 1.21 -5.62
CA ASP A 450 17.87 1.97 -5.29
C ASP A 450 17.76 3.26 -6.14
N ASP A 451 18.89 3.92 -6.46
CA ASP A 451 18.91 5.09 -7.33
C ASP A 451 18.60 4.74 -8.80
N LEU A 452 19.03 3.55 -9.26
CA LEU A 452 18.68 3.03 -10.59
C LEU A 452 17.17 2.78 -10.72
N LEU A 453 16.55 2.16 -9.71
CA LEU A 453 15.10 1.93 -9.68
C LEU A 453 14.33 3.26 -9.68
N GLN A 454 14.79 4.23 -8.89
CA GLN A 454 14.20 5.56 -8.84
C GLN A 454 14.31 6.28 -10.19
N ALA A 455 15.46 6.18 -10.85
CA ALA A 455 15.68 6.77 -12.17
C ALA A 455 14.80 6.12 -13.25
N GLU A 456 14.65 4.79 -13.23
CA GLU A 456 13.79 4.08 -14.19
C GLU A 456 12.32 4.48 -13.99
N ALA A 457 11.86 4.55 -12.73
CA ALA A 457 10.51 5.00 -12.42
C ALA A 457 10.24 6.43 -12.94
N ALA A 458 11.19 7.35 -12.79
CA ALA A 458 11.07 8.71 -13.31
C ALA A 458 11.07 8.73 -14.85
N ALA A 459 11.95 7.98 -15.50
CA ALA A 459 11.99 7.87 -16.96
C ALA A 459 10.70 7.28 -17.54
N ALA A 460 10.11 6.29 -16.87
CA ALA A 460 8.84 5.69 -17.23
C ALA A 460 7.66 6.66 -17.10
N ARG A 461 7.59 7.39 -15.99
CA ARG A 461 6.57 8.45 -15.78
C ARG A 461 6.65 9.52 -16.85
N ASP A 462 7.86 9.96 -17.19
CA ASP A 462 8.11 11.02 -18.16
C ASP A 462 8.06 10.51 -19.62
N LYS A 463 7.79 9.21 -19.83
CA LYS A 463 7.78 8.55 -21.15
C LYS A 463 9.02 8.85 -21.98
N LYS A 464 10.21 8.62 -21.41
CA LYS A 464 11.51 8.87 -22.06
C LYS A 464 12.05 7.61 -22.73
N GLY A 465 12.64 7.76 -23.93
CA GLY A 465 13.40 6.72 -24.62
C GLY A 465 12.64 5.39 -24.72
N LEU A 466 13.22 4.34 -24.12
CA LEU A 466 12.67 2.98 -24.04
C LEU A 466 11.29 2.88 -23.37
N HIS A 467 10.88 3.89 -22.61
CA HIS A 467 9.58 3.95 -21.95
C HIS A 467 8.56 4.82 -22.72
N SER A 468 8.94 5.32 -23.88
CA SER A 468 8.08 6.11 -24.76
C SER A 468 7.49 5.25 -25.87
N ASP A 469 6.41 5.73 -26.50
CA ASP A 469 5.87 5.15 -27.73
C ASP A 469 6.63 5.63 -28.98
N GLN A 470 7.70 6.42 -28.81
CA GLN A 470 8.45 7.00 -29.92
C GLN A 470 9.47 6.02 -30.49
N THR A 471 9.66 6.09 -31.80
CA THR A 471 10.76 5.38 -32.46
C THR A 471 12.09 6.13 -32.23
N PRO A 472 13.23 5.42 -32.25
CA PRO A 472 14.53 6.06 -32.13
C PRO A 472 14.73 7.10 -33.24
N PRO A 473 15.40 8.24 -32.94
CA PRO A 473 15.68 9.25 -33.95
C PRO A 473 16.45 8.64 -35.13
N PRO A 474 16.21 9.10 -36.37
CA PRO A 474 16.96 8.61 -37.52
C PRO A 474 18.45 8.93 -37.31
N ARG A 475 19.30 7.95 -37.61
CA ARG A 475 20.75 8.15 -37.55
C ARG A 475 21.11 9.29 -38.49
N THR A 476 21.58 10.40 -37.93
CA THR A 476 22.19 11.45 -38.73
C THR A 476 23.48 10.87 -39.29
N GLY A 477 23.41 10.39 -40.52
CA GLY A 477 24.57 9.90 -41.24
C GLY A 477 25.60 11.02 -41.28
N THR A 478 26.79 10.73 -40.74
CA THR A 478 28.00 11.45 -41.15
C THR A 478 28.07 11.31 -42.66
N THR A 479 27.68 12.35 -43.38
CA THR A 479 28.06 12.49 -44.78
C THR A 479 29.58 12.43 -44.80
N CYS A 480 30.15 11.30 -45.22
CA CYS A 480 31.52 11.25 -45.68
C CYS A 480 31.63 12.34 -46.75
N ARG A 481 32.32 13.44 -46.42
CA ARG A 481 32.84 14.33 -47.44
C ARG A 481 33.78 13.47 -48.29
N LYS A 482 33.42 13.35 -49.57
CA LYS A 482 34.24 12.70 -50.60
C LYS A 482 35.63 13.32 -50.66
#